data_AF-A0A317HEY5-F1
#
_entry.id   AF-A0A317HEY5-F1
#
_cell.length_a   1.000
_cell.length_b   1.000
_cell.length_c   1.000
_cell.angle_alpha   90.00
_cell.angle_beta   90.00
_cell.angle_gamma   90.00
#
_symmetry.space_group_name_H-M   'P 1'
#
loop_
_entity.id
_entity.type
_entity.pdbx_description
1 polymer ?
#
loop_
_entity_poly.entity_id
_entity_poly.type
_entity_poly.pdbx_seq_one_letter_code
_entity_poly.pdbx_strand_id
1 'polypeptide(L)' 'MKVTISNIAKELNITPATVSKALSNHPKISEKTKRPVFKVAFRLDPIYIFRETSRRIKK' A
#
# COMPACT_ATOMS: atom_id res chain seq x y z
N MET A 1 -7.89 -15.21 -5.25
CA MET A 1 -7.37 -14.64 -3.97
C MET A 1 -7.13 -13.16 -4.17
N LYS A 2 -7.67 -12.30 -3.30
CA LYS A 2 -7.56 -10.84 -3.42
C LYS A 2 -6.52 -10.36 -2.43
N VAL A 3 -5.38 -9.85 -2.90
CA VAL A 3 -4.44 -9.19 -2.01
C VAL A 3 -5.08 -7.91 -1.49
N THR A 4 -5.12 -7.78 -0.17
CA THR A 4 -5.70 -6.64 0.52
C THR A 4 -4.60 -5.84 1.22
N ILE A 5 -4.86 -4.56 1.47
CA ILE A 5 -3.99 -3.67 2.25
C ILE A 5 -3.66 -4.30 3.62
N SER A 6 -4.61 -5.05 4.19
CA SER A 6 -4.46 -5.77 5.44
C SER A 6 -3.39 -6.87 5.39
N ASN A 7 -3.14 -7.51 4.24
CA ASN A 7 -2.09 -8.52 4.10
C ASN A 7 -0.71 -7.87 4.10
N ILE A 8 -0.55 -6.76 3.37
CA ILE A 8 0.69 -5.96 3.37
C ILE A 8 0.99 -5.45 4.80
N ALA A 9 -0.06 -5.00 5.49
CA ALA A 9 0.01 -4.51 6.86
C ALA A 9 0.51 -5.61 7.83
N LYS A 10 0.01 -6.84 7.70
CA LYS A 10 0.45 -7.99 8.49
C LYS A 10 1.90 -8.38 8.22
N GLU A 11 2.32 -8.40 6.95
CA GLU A 11 3.70 -8.76 6.59
C GLU A 11 4.72 -7.76 7.14
N LEU A 12 4.36 -6.48 7.15
CA LEU A 12 5.21 -5.39 7.63
C LEU A 12 4.98 -5.03 9.10
N ASN A 13 4.11 -5.75 9.81
CA ASN A 13 3.72 -5.46 11.21
C ASN A 13 3.31 -3.99 11.45
N ILE A 14 2.61 -3.38 10.50
CA ILE A 14 2.10 -2.01 10.59
C ILE A 14 0.59 -1.98 10.43
N THR A 15 -0.05 -0.87 10.79
CA THR A 15 -1.50 -0.75 10.62
C THR A 15 -1.87 -0.57 9.14
N PRO A 16 -3.03 -1.07 8.68
CA PRO A 16 -3.52 -0.81 7.32
C PRO A 16 -3.71 0.69 7.04
N ALA A 17 -3.98 1.50 8.07
CA ALA A 17 -4.00 2.96 7.97
C ALA A 17 -2.60 3.52 7.66
N THR A 18 -1.55 2.97 8.26
CA THR A 18 -0.16 3.34 7.95
C THR A 18 0.21 2.96 6.51
N VAL A 19 -0.20 1.79 6.04
CA VAL A 19 0.01 1.34 4.65
C VAL A 19 -0.70 2.28 3.67
N SER A 20 -1.98 2.61 3.92
CA SER A 20 -2.74 3.56 3.10
C SER A 20 -2.07 4.93 3.04
N LYS A 21 -1.60 5.45 4.18
CA LYS A 21 -0.86 6.73 4.27
C LYS A 21 0.50 6.67 3.57
N ALA A 22 1.21 5.56 3.66
CA ALA A 22 2.49 5.35 3.01
C ALA A 22 2.34 5.34 1.48
N LEU A 23 1.32 4.63 0.98
CA LEU A 23 0.96 4.55 -0.45
C LEU A 23 0.45 5.90 -0.98
N SER A 24 -0.27 6.67 -0.15
CA SER A 24 -0.74 8.03 -0.47
C SER A 24 0.35 9.10 -0.36
N ASN A 25 1.62 8.73 -0.15
CA ASN A 25 2.76 9.63 0.02
C ASN A 25 2.57 10.68 1.14
N HIS A 26 1.93 10.31 2.25
CA HIS A 26 1.66 11.22 3.36
C HIS A 26 2.99 11.73 4.00
N PRO A 27 3.13 13.03 4.33
CA PRO A 27 4.39 13.62 4.82
C PRO A 27 4.83 13.07 6.19
N LYS A 28 3.89 12.60 7.02
CA LYS A 28 4.17 11.96 8.32
C LYS A 28 4.82 10.57 8.24
N ILE A 29 4.92 9.95 7.06
CA ILE A 29 5.52 8.63 6.91
C ILE A 29 6.96 8.77 6.43
N SER A 30 7.90 8.24 7.22
CA SER A 30 9.32 8.19 6.84
C SER A 30 9.53 7.33 5.59
N GLU A 31 10.51 7.71 4.79
CA GLU A 31 10.97 6.89 3.65
C GLU A 31 11.36 5.46 4.06
N LYS A 32 11.87 5.29 5.28
CA LYS A 32 12.22 3.97 5.84
C LYS A 32 11.02 3.02 5.87
N THR A 33 9.81 3.53 6.03
CA THR A 33 8.56 2.75 6.01
C THR A 33 7.95 2.70 4.61
N LYS A 34 8.08 3.76 3.80
CA LYS A 34 7.56 3.78 2.42
C LYS A 34 8.21 2.70 1.54
N ARG A 35 9.54 2.62 1.54
CA ARG A 35 10.30 1.69 0.69
C ARG A 35 9.85 0.22 0.84
N PRO A 36 9.80 -0.37 2.05
CA PRO A 36 9.35 -1.74 2.20
C PRO A 36 7.86 -1.92 1.88
N VAL A 37 7.01 -0.92 2.18
CA VAL A 37 5.58 -0.94 1.80
C VAL A 37 5.41 -1.07 0.29
N PHE A 38 6.10 -0.25 -0.50
CA PHE A 38 6.04 -0.35 -1.96
C PHE A 38 6.60 -1.67 -2.48
N LYS A 39 7.69 -2.17 -1.89
CA LYS A 39 8.29 -3.45 -2.27
C LYS A 39 7.33 -4.63 -2.02
N VAL A 40 6.70 -4.68 -0.86
CA VAL A 40 5.73 -5.73 -0.51
C VAL A 40 4.44 -5.59 -1.33
N ALA A 41 3.95 -4.37 -1.53
CA ALA A 41 2.78 -4.11 -2.36
C ALA A 41 2.99 -4.61 -3.80
N PHE A 42 4.17 -4.34 -4.39
CA PHE A 42 4.53 -4.82 -5.71
C PHE A 42 4.68 -6.34 -5.79
N ARG A 43 5.25 -6.97 -4.75
CA ARG A 43 5.40 -8.43 -4.67
C ARG A 43 4.06 -9.16 -4.55
N LEU A 44 3.14 -8.62 -3.76
CA LEU A 44 1.87 -9.27 -3.48
C LEU A 44 0.83 -8.98 -4.57
N ASP A 45 0.71 -7.74 -5.04
CA ASP A 45 -0.24 -7.35 -6.10
C ASP A 45 0.50 -6.64 -7.24
N PRO A 46 0.93 -7.38 -8.28
CA PRO A 46 1.61 -6.78 -9.44
C PRO A 46 0.71 -5.81 -10.24
N ILE A 47 -0.61 -5.86 -10.03
CA ILE A 47 -1.60 -4.99 -10.70
C ILE A 47 -2.04 -3.85 -9.76
N TYR A 48 -1.38 -3.67 -8.61
CA TYR A 48 -1.75 -2.68 -7.60
C TYR A 48 -1.96 -1.27 -8.17
N ILE A 49 -1.03 -0.79 -9.00
CA ILE A 49 -1.09 0.56 -9.60
C ILE A 49 -2.38 0.75 -10.39
N PHE A 50 -2.79 -0.25 -11.18
CA PHE A 50 -3.98 -0.19 -12.02
C PHE A 50 -5.27 -0.08 -11.20
N ARG A 51 -5.39 -0.85 -10.11
CA ARG A 51 -6.58 -0.85 -9.25
C ARG A 51 -6.70 0.42 -8.42
N GLU A 52 -5.57 0.97 -7.98
CA GLU A 52 -5.52 2.25 -7.26
C GLU A 52 -5.98 3.40 -8.16
N THR A 53 -5.54 3.43 -9.43
CA THR A 53 -6.01 4.40 -10.42
C THR A 53 -7.50 4.25 -10.73
N SER A 54 -8.04 3.02 -10.85
CA SER A 54 -9.48 2.81 -11.11
C SER A 54 -10.37 3.25 -9.94
N ARG A 55 -9.89 3.19 -8.69
CA ARG A 55 -10.64 3.72 -7.53
C ARG A 55 -10.78 5.23 -7.55
N ARG A 56 -9.78 5.96 -8.07
CA ARG A 56 -9.84 7.42 -8.17
C ARG A 56 -10.76 7.91 -9.29
N ILE A 57 -10.95 7.12 -10.35
CA ILE A 57 -11.82 7.50 -11.49
C ILE A 57 -13.32 7.38 -11.13
N LYS A 58 -13.67 6.61 -10.09
CA LYS A 58 -15.07 6.39 -9.66
C LYS A 58 -15.56 7.37 -8.58
N LYS A 59 -14.79 8.39 -8.21
CA LYS A 59 -15.19 9.38 -7.19
C LYS A 59 -15.34 10.76 -7.80
#